data_AF-A0A4Y2WLR4-F1
#
_entry.id   AF-A0A4Y2WLR4-F1
#
_cell.length_a   1.000
_cell.length_b   1.000
_cell.length_c   1.000
_cell.angle_alpha   90.00
_cell.angle_beta   90.00
_cell.angle_gamma   90.00
#
_symmetry.space_group_name_H-M   'P 1'
#
loop_
_entity.id
_entity.type
_entity.pdbx_description
1 polymer ?
#
loop_
_entity_poly.entity_id
_entity_poly.type
_entity_poly.pdbx_seq_one_letter_code
_entity_poly.pdbx_strand_id
1 'polypeptide(L)'
;MSIWFPEYVRHLEIEKDQDREIVTANRTLAHRRFGGLLEDRRFERVRFVDVTFEDALLSRCIFEECTFKDCFFRRVRSSKTFFIRSTFKRVDFESTDLYAFRFIDCAFANSSFRNTVEDGCGLDLDLTTDLSDVFTENLIAQAAIIPGSIVSSYILDKFGRVKTMGEQQVSLSE
;
A
#
# COMPACT_ATOMS: atom_id res chain seq x y z
N MET A 1 -0.56 31.57 1.11
CA MET A 1 -0.16 30.55 0.12
C MET A 1 -0.29 29.21 0.82
N SER A 2 -1.44 28.55 0.66
CA SER A 2 -1.73 27.29 1.30
C SER A 2 -0.74 26.23 0.80
N ILE A 3 0.03 25.72 1.75
CA ILE A 3 0.92 24.57 1.70
C ILE A 3 0.17 23.41 1.01
N TRP A 4 0.37 23.24 -0.30
CA TRP A 4 -0.03 22.03 -1.03
C TRP A 4 1.11 21.04 -0.87
N PHE A 5 0.95 20.11 0.06
CA PHE A 5 1.95 19.09 0.33
C PHE A 5 1.32 17.72 0.08
N PRO A 6 1.97 16.85 -0.72
CA PRO A 6 1.63 15.43 -0.83
C PRO A 6 1.54 14.75 0.54
N GLU A 7 2.30 15.23 1.53
CA GLU A 7 2.19 14.81 2.94
C GLU A 7 0.83 15.12 3.57
N TYR A 8 0.19 16.25 3.25
CA TYR A 8 -1.12 16.61 3.80
C TYR A 8 -2.24 15.80 3.13
N VAL A 9 -2.14 15.54 1.83
CA VAL A 9 -3.06 14.64 1.11
C VAL A 9 -2.91 13.20 1.63
N ARG A 10 -1.67 12.72 1.82
CA ARG A 10 -1.38 11.43 2.45
C ARG A 10 -1.91 11.34 3.87
N HIS A 11 -1.79 12.41 4.66
CA HIS A 11 -2.39 12.47 6.00
C HIS A 11 -3.92 12.39 5.95
N LEU A 12 -4.55 13.09 5.00
CA LEU A 12 -6.01 13.04 4.81
C LEU A 12 -6.47 11.67 4.27
N GLU A 13 -5.66 10.95 3.51
CA GLU A 13 -5.92 9.57 3.06
C GLU A 13 -5.78 8.58 4.21
N ILE A 14 -4.74 8.71 5.04
CA ILE A 14 -4.55 7.91 6.27
C ILE A 14 -5.70 8.16 7.26
N GLU A 15 -6.17 9.41 7.39
CA GLU A 15 -7.32 9.77 8.22
C GLU A 15 -8.64 9.26 7.62
N LYS A 16 -8.80 9.27 6.29
CA LYS A 16 -9.99 8.70 5.61
C LYS A 16 -10.04 7.17 5.68
N ASP A 17 -8.90 6.48 5.67
CA ASP A 17 -8.82 5.02 5.79
C ASP A 17 -9.35 4.53 7.16
N GLN A 18 -9.30 5.36 8.22
CA GLN A 18 -9.85 5.01 9.53
C GLN A 18 -11.38 5.17 9.63
N ASP A 19 -12.00 6.00 8.79
CA ASP A 19 -13.42 6.38 8.95
C ASP A 19 -14.43 5.42 8.29
N ARG A 20 -13.98 4.42 7.52
CA ARG A 20 -14.84 3.42 6.85
C ARG A 20 -14.63 1.99 7.31
N GLU A 21 -13.78 1.77 8.30
CA GLU A 21 -13.45 0.45 8.79
C GLU A 21 -14.67 -0.18 9.51
N ILE A 22 -15.21 -1.27 8.96
CA ILE A 22 -16.34 -1.95 9.59
C ILE A 22 -15.80 -2.88 10.68
N VAL A 23 -15.93 -2.43 11.93
CA VAL A 23 -15.46 -3.15 13.11
C VAL A 23 -16.45 -4.23 13.54
N THR A 24 -15.97 -5.46 13.67
CA THR A 24 -16.69 -6.60 14.25
C THR A 24 -15.96 -7.05 15.51
N ALA A 25 -16.57 -6.83 16.68
CA ALA A 25 -15.94 -7.16 17.96
C ALA A 25 -16.70 -8.23 18.76
N ASN A 26 -15.99 -9.00 19.59
CA ASN A 26 -16.53 -9.90 20.63
C ASN A 26 -17.58 -10.91 20.13
N ARG A 27 -17.37 -11.49 18.95
CA ARG A 27 -18.29 -12.46 18.34
C ARG A 27 -17.60 -13.78 18.03
N THR A 28 -18.40 -14.84 17.99
CA THR A 28 -17.94 -16.14 17.48
C THR A 28 -18.57 -16.34 16.10
N LEU A 29 -17.73 -16.54 15.09
CA LEU A 29 -18.12 -16.91 13.74
C LEU A 29 -17.75 -18.36 13.53
N ALA A 30 -18.75 -19.21 13.29
CA ALA A 30 -18.54 -20.63 13.11
C ALA A 30 -19.20 -21.17 11.83
N HIS A 31 -18.58 -22.17 11.19
CA HIS A 31 -19.10 -22.87 10.01
C HIS A 31 -19.42 -21.94 8.83
N ARG A 32 -18.53 -20.97 8.58
CA ARG A 32 -18.69 -19.98 7.50
C ARG A 32 -17.60 -20.11 6.46
N ARG A 33 -17.95 -19.81 5.21
CA ARG A 33 -16.99 -19.63 4.13
C ARG A 33 -16.94 -18.16 3.75
N PHE A 34 -15.74 -17.59 3.71
CA PHE A 34 -15.48 -16.26 3.18
C PHE A 34 -14.74 -16.40 1.85
N GLY A 35 -15.22 -15.72 0.81
CA GLY A 35 -14.59 -15.67 -0.49
C GLY A 35 -14.87 -14.35 -1.18
N GLY A 36 -14.09 -14.04 -2.21
CA GLY A 36 -14.15 -12.75 -2.90
C GLY A 36 -13.41 -11.64 -2.14
N LEU A 37 -13.83 -10.40 -2.39
CA LEU A 37 -13.17 -9.21 -1.90
C LEU A 37 -13.65 -8.82 -0.49
N LEU A 38 -12.74 -8.78 0.47
CA LEU A 38 -12.94 -8.26 1.83
C LEU A 38 -12.05 -7.03 2.00
N GLU A 39 -12.68 -5.86 2.13
CA GLU A 39 -11.99 -4.58 2.31
C GLU A 39 -12.48 -3.84 3.56
N ASP A 40 -11.59 -3.07 4.18
CA ASP A 40 -11.89 -2.13 5.26
C ASP A 40 -12.60 -2.80 6.44
N ARG A 41 -12.04 -3.92 6.92
CA ARG A 41 -12.62 -4.71 8.01
C ARG A 41 -11.67 -4.85 9.19
N ARG A 42 -12.17 -4.50 10.37
CA ARG A 42 -11.55 -4.86 11.65
C ARG A 42 -12.28 -5.98 12.33
N PHE A 43 -11.54 -6.97 12.81
CA PHE A 43 -12.05 -8.00 13.69
C PHE A 43 -11.32 -7.92 15.02
N GLU A 44 -12.05 -7.68 16.11
CA GLU A 44 -11.47 -7.55 17.46
C GLU A 44 -12.03 -8.61 18.40
N ARG A 45 -11.16 -9.41 19.02
CA ARG A 45 -11.58 -10.46 19.97
C ARG A 45 -12.62 -11.41 19.37
N VAL A 46 -12.54 -11.64 18.06
CA VAL A 46 -13.43 -12.54 17.33
C VAL A 46 -12.88 -13.96 17.37
N ARG A 47 -13.76 -14.94 17.55
CA ARG A 47 -13.43 -16.35 17.49
C ARG A 47 -13.95 -16.96 16.19
N PHE A 48 -13.05 -17.37 15.33
CA PHE A 48 -13.33 -18.11 14.10
C PHE A 48 -13.18 -19.61 14.39
N VAL A 49 -14.25 -20.38 14.20
CA VAL A 49 -14.27 -21.83 14.47
C VAL A 49 -14.80 -22.57 13.25
N ASP A 50 -14.02 -23.44 12.65
CA ASP A 50 -14.43 -24.13 11.42
C ASP A 50 -14.84 -23.15 10.31
N VAL A 51 -13.98 -22.15 10.08
CA VAL A 51 -14.18 -21.11 9.05
C VAL A 51 -13.18 -21.34 7.93
N THR A 52 -13.65 -21.23 6.69
CA THR A 52 -12.83 -21.37 5.49
C THR A 52 -12.77 -20.05 4.73
N PHE A 53 -11.57 -19.50 4.57
CA PHE A 53 -11.28 -18.41 3.64
C PHE A 53 -10.76 -19.03 2.34
N GLU A 54 -11.50 -18.89 1.25
CA GLU A 54 -11.13 -19.48 -0.04
C GLU A 54 -11.37 -18.51 -1.17
N ASP A 55 -10.37 -18.36 -2.05
CA ASP A 55 -10.35 -17.33 -3.10
C ASP A 55 -10.70 -15.94 -2.55
N ALA A 56 -10.18 -15.65 -1.35
CA ALA A 56 -10.40 -14.39 -0.66
C ALA A 56 -9.27 -13.41 -0.95
N LEU A 57 -9.63 -12.17 -1.31
CA LEU A 57 -8.72 -11.04 -1.37
C LEU A 57 -8.99 -10.16 -0.14
N LEU A 58 -8.03 -10.11 0.78
CA LEU A 58 -8.08 -9.29 1.98
C LEU A 58 -7.33 -7.98 1.70
N SER A 59 -8.02 -6.85 1.66
CA SER A 59 -7.39 -5.53 1.58
C SER A 59 -7.71 -4.72 2.82
N ARG A 60 -6.71 -4.04 3.40
CA ARG A 60 -6.88 -3.17 4.58
C ARG A 60 -7.70 -3.84 5.70
N CYS A 61 -7.42 -5.11 5.96
CA CYS A 61 -8.10 -5.90 7.00
C CYS A 61 -7.21 -6.05 8.23
N ILE A 62 -7.75 -5.82 9.43
CA ILE A 62 -7.02 -5.97 10.69
C ILE A 62 -7.71 -6.99 11.58
N PHE A 63 -6.97 -8.00 12.03
CA PHE A 63 -7.45 -9.02 12.96
C PHE A 63 -6.67 -8.89 14.28
N GLU A 64 -7.32 -8.35 15.30
CA GLU A 64 -6.71 -8.06 16.60
C GLU A 64 -7.30 -8.93 17.72
N GLU A 65 -6.43 -9.54 18.52
CA GLU A 65 -6.82 -10.42 19.64
C GLU A 65 -7.79 -11.55 19.22
N CYS A 66 -7.72 -11.98 17.96
CA CYS A 66 -8.63 -12.98 17.40
C CYS A 66 -8.13 -14.41 17.67
N THR A 67 -9.05 -15.37 17.68
CA THR A 67 -8.71 -16.79 17.75
C THR A 67 -9.26 -17.53 16.53
N PHE A 68 -8.39 -18.20 15.80
CA PHE A 68 -8.74 -19.08 14.68
C PHE A 68 -8.55 -20.52 15.13
N LYS A 69 -9.62 -21.33 15.04
CA LYS A 69 -9.61 -22.73 15.47
C LYS A 69 -10.21 -23.59 14.37
N ASP A 70 -9.50 -24.64 13.96
CA ASP A 70 -9.97 -25.56 12.92
C ASP A 70 -10.33 -24.82 11.61
N CYS A 71 -9.57 -23.78 11.26
CA CYS A 71 -9.86 -22.91 10.12
C CYS A 71 -8.95 -23.21 8.93
N PHE A 72 -9.38 -22.81 7.73
CA PHE A 72 -8.64 -23.02 6.49
C PHE A 72 -8.48 -21.70 5.74
N PHE A 73 -7.28 -21.39 5.28
CA PHE A 73 -6.97 -20.28 4.37
C PHE A 73 -6.43 -20.86 3.08
N ARG A 74 -7.20 -20.85 2.00
CA ARG A 74 -6.83 -21.42 0.69
C ARG A 74 -6.87 -20.36 -0.40
N ARG A 75 -5.79 -20.23 -1.18
CA ARG A 75 -5.71 -19.25 -2.29
C ARG A 75 -6.07 -17.83 -1.84
N VAL A 76 -5.64 -17.47 -0.63
CA VAL A 76 -5.90 -16.16 -0.04
C VAL A 76 -4.78 -15.20 -0.45
N ARG A 77 -5.19 -14.03 -0.93
CA ARG A 77 -4.30 -12.91 -1.20
C ARG A 77 -4.57 -11.78 -0.22
N SER A 78 -3.54 -11.05 0.17
CA SER A 78 -3.59 -10.07 1.24
C SER A 78 -2.78 -8.83 0.89
N SER A 79 -3.35 -7.66 1.16
CA SER A 79 -2.75 -6.35 0.94
C SER A 79 -3.09 -5.45 2.13
N LYS A 80 -2.09 -4.75 2.69
CA LYS A 80 -2.24 -3.93 3.91
C LYS A 80 -3.02 -4.65 5.04
N THR A 81 -2.86 -5.97 5.15
CA THR A 81 -3.63 -6.82 6.07
C THR A 81 -2.72 -7.41 7.13
N PHE A 82 -3.16 -7.34 8.39
CA PHE A 82 -2.35 -7.70 9.55
C PHE A 82 -3.14 -8.51 10.59
N PHE A 83 -2.44 -9.45 11.23
CA PHE A 83 -2.92 -10.22 12.37
C PHE A 83 -2.08 -9.82 13.58
N ILE A 84 -2.73 -9.30 14.62
CA ILE A 84 -2.08 -8.73 15.80
C ILE A 84 -2.56 -9.47 17.04
N ARG A 85 -1.63 -9.97 17.85
CA ARG A 85 -1.90 -10.64 19.13
C ARG A 85 -2.94 -11.76 19.01
N SER A 86 -2.95 -12.44 17.86
CA SER A 86 -3.97 -13.44 17.50
C SER A 86 -3.43 -14.86 17.65
N THR A 87 -4.33 -15.81 17.88
CA THR A 87 -3.97 -17.22 18.10
C THR A 87 -4.56 -18.13 17.03
N PHE A 88 -3.73 -18.97 16.42
CA PHE A 88 -4.09 -19.94 15.41
C PHE A 88 -3.92 -21.36 15.95
N LYS A 89 -5.01 -22.14 15.97
CA LYS A 89 -5.03 -23.52 16.48
C LYS A 89 -5.59 -24.45 15.42
N ARG A 90 -4.77 -25.37 14.91
CA ARG A 90 -5.14 -26.28 13.80
C ARG A 90 -5.68 -25.50 12.60
N VAL A 91 -4.85 -24.56 12.13
CA VAL A 91 -5.17 -23.75 10.96
C VAL A 91 -4.27 -24.18 9.81
N ASP A 92 -4.86 -24.40 8.65
CA ASP A 92 -4.12 -24.73 7.45
C ASP A 92 -4.10 -23.54 6.49
N PHE A 93 -2.90 -23.10 6.14
CA PHE A 93 -2.63 -22.07 5.15
C PHE A 93 -2.11 -22.74 3.87
N GLU A 94 -2.85 -22.61 2.78
CA GLU A 94 -2.56 -23.25 1.50
C GLU A 94 -2.56 -22.24 0.35
N SER A 95 -1.44 -22.12 -0.37
CA SER A 95 -1.33 -21.20 -1.52
C SER A 95 -1.68 -19.75 -1.17
N THR A 96 -1.17 -19.25 -0.04
CA THR A 96 -1.42 -17.88 0.45
C THR A 96 -0.17 -17.00 0.37
N ASP A 97 -0.37 -15.67 0.29
CA ASP A 97 0.68 -14.64 0.38
C ASP A 97 0.83 -14.06 1.81
N LEU A 98 0.37 -14.80 2.82
CA LEU A 98 0.46 -14.43 4.22
C LEU A 98 1.87 -14.69 4.78
N TYR A 99 2.76 -13.72 4.59
CA TYR A 99 4.14 -13.77 5.09
C TYR A 99 4.23 -13.55 6.61
N ALA A 100 5.37 -13.94 7.20
CA ALA A 100 5.64 -13.80 8.63
C ALA A 100 5.44 -12.37 9.18
N PHE A 101 5.80 -11.34 8.40
CA PHE A 101 5.67 -9.95 8.84
C PHE A 101 4.22 -9.49 9.05
N ARG A 102 3.23 -10.21 8.46
CA ARG A 102 1.80 -9.92 8.67
C ARG A 102 1.28 -10.42 10.01
N PHE A 103 2.06 -11.24 10.72
CA PHE A 103 1.69 -11.82 12.01
C PHE A 103 2.53 -11.17 13.12
N ILE A 104 1.92 -10.25 13.86
CA ILE A 104 2.54 -9.50 14.95
C ILE A 104 2.07 -10.11 16.28
N ASP A 105 3.00 -10.58 17.11
CA ASP A 105 2.72 -11.21 18.41
C ASP A 105 1.69 -12.36 18.34
N CYS A 106 1.69 -13.10 17.24
CA CYS A 106 0.75 -14.20 17.03
C CYS A 106 1.31 -15.54 17.51
N ALA A 107 0.41 -16.40 17.98
CA ALA A 107 0.75 -17.75 18.44
C ALA A 107 0.15 -18.81 17.50
N PHE A 108 0.96 -19.79 17.10
CA PHE A 108 0.53 -20.89 16.24
C PHE A 108 0.64 -22.22 16.99
N ALA A 109 -0.43 -23.02 16.99
CA ALA A 109 -0.47 -24.35 17.58
C ALA A 109 -1.03 -25.35 16.57
N ASN A 110 -0.26 -26.39 16.23
CA ASN A 110 -0.63 -27.42 15.24
C ASN A 110 -1.14 -26.84 13.91
N SER A 111 -0.59 -25.72 13.46
CA SER A 111 -0.99 -25.07 12.20
C SER A 111 0.01 -25.42 11.11
N SER A 112 -0.46 -25.57 9.87
CA SER A 112 0.38 -25.95 8.72
C SER A 112 0.40 -24.86 7.65
N PHE A 113 1.56 -24.65 7.04
CA PHE A 113 1.75 -23.74 5.90
C PHE A 113 2.19 -24.59 4.71
N ARG A 114 1.42 -24.57 3.62
CA ARG A 114 1.63 -25.40 2.43
C ARG A 114 1.56 -24.55 1.18
N ASN A 115 2.56 -24.68 0.31
CA ASN A 115 2.59 -23.98 -0.98
C ASN A 115 2.45 -22.44 -0.82
N THR A 116 2.85 -21.90 0.32
CA THR A 116 2.92 -20.46 0.56
C THR A 116 4.12 -19.93 -0.21
N VAL A 117 3.96 -18.78 -0.85
CA VAL A 117 5.07 -18.11 -1.53
C VAL A 117 6.03 -17.66 -0.44
N GLU A 118 7.10 -18.40 -0.16
CA GLU A 118 8.06 -18.06 0.90
C GLU A 118 9.03 -16.93 0.47
N ASP A 119 9.23 -16.74 -0.84
CA ASP A 119 10.22 -15.80 -1.41
C ASP A 119 9.58 -14.58 -2.11
N GLY A 120 8.67 -13.89 -1.42
CA GLY A 120 8.06 -12.66 -1.90
C GLY A 120 8.77 -11.43 -1.35
N CYS A 121 9.25 -10.55 -2.23
CA CYS A 121 9.78 -9.23 -1.85
C CYS A 121 8.81 -8.53 -0.89
N GLY A 122 9.30 -8.01 0.24
CA GLY A 122 8.50 -7.37 1.31
C GLY A 122 7.80 -6.05 0.91
N LEU A 123 7.62 -5.82 -0.39
CA LEU A 123 6.77 -4.79 -0.93
C LEU A 123 5.31 -5.25 -0.77
N ASP A 124 4.68 -4.84 0.33
CA ASP A 124 3.22 -4.80 0.46
C ASP A 124 2.71 -3.71 -0.48
N LEU A 125 2.74 -3.99 -1.78
CA LEU A 125 2.10 -3.16 -2.79
C LEU A 125 0.62 -3.19 -2.45
N ASP A 126 0.11 -2.03 -2.06
CA ASP A 126 -1.30 -1.85 -1.89
C ASP A 126 -1.96 -2.06 -3.26
N LEU A 127 -2.55 -3.24 -3.47
CA LEU A 127 -3.18 -3.61 -4.74
C LEU A 127 -4.43 -2.76 -5.02
N THR A 128 -4.83 -1.93 -4.06
CA THR A 128 -6.08 -1.18 -4.08
C THR A 128 -5.91 0.33 -4.00
N THR A 129 -4.77 0.87 -3.55
CA THR A 129 -4.47 2.29 -3.84
C THR A 129 -3.96 2.37 -5.26
N ASP A 130 -4.71 3.11 -6.06
CA ASP A 130 -4.45 3.44 -7.44
C ASP A 130 -3.00 3.95 -7.60
N LEU A 131 -2.10 3.05 -8.02
CA LEU A 131 -0.71 3.39 -8.38
C LEU A 131 -0.66 4.57 -9.36
N SER A 132 -1.74 4.81 -10.11
CA SER A 132 -1.92 5.99 -10.97
C SER A 132 -1.77 7.32 -10.24
N ASP A 133 -2.12 7.45 -8.97
CA ASP A 133 -2.02 8.72 -8.26
C ASP A 133 -0.55 9.09 -8.04
N VAL A 134 0.28 8.12 -7.65
CA VAL A 134 1.74 8.32 -7.54
C VAL A 134 2.39 8.61 -8.90
N PHE A 135 1.95 7.92 -9.96
CA PHE A 135 2.45 8.16 -11.31
C PHE A 135 2.05 9.54 -11.85
N THR A 136 0.82 9.99 -11.58
CA THR A 136 0.32 11.30 -12.04
C THR A 136 0.98 12.45 -11.28
N GLU A 137 1.23 12.30 -9.98
CA GLU A 137 2.01 13.29 -9.21
C GLU A 137 3.44 13.43 -9.74
N ASN A 138 4.12 12.30 -9.99
CA ASN A 138 5.46 12.33 -10.59
C ASN A 138 5.44 12.94 -12.01
N LEU A 139 4.39 12.67 -12.79
CA LEU A 139 4.22 13.24 -14.13
C LEU A 139 4.01 14.76 -14.08
N ILE A 140 3.21 15.27 -13.14
CA ILE A 140 2.98 16.70 -12.95
C ILE A 140 4.27 17.40 -12.50
N ALA A 141 5.02 16.79 -11.58
CA ALA A 141 6.31 17.31 -11.13
C ALA A 141 7.32 17.45 -12.28
N GLN A 142 7.40 16.45 -13.16
CA GLN A 142 8.24 16.51 -14.36
C GLN A 142 7.72 17.52 -15.39
N ALA A 143 6.39 17.59 -15.59
CA ALA A 143 5.77 18.54 -16.50
C ALA A 143 5.97 20.01 -16.07
N ALA A 144 6.12 20.30 -14.77
CA ALA A 144 6.37 21.65 -14.27
C ALA A 144 7.79 22.17 -14.57
N ILE A 145 8.76 21.29 -14.80
CA ILE A 145 10.17 21.64 -15.06
C ILE A 145 10.38 22.01 -16.54
N ILE A 146 9.62 21.40 -17.44
CA ILE A 146 9.76 21.55 -18.89
C ILE A 146 9.54 22.99 -19.39
N PRO A 147 8.53 23.76 -18.91
CA PRO A 147 8.34 25.15 -19.32
C PRO A 147 9.52 26.04 -18.91
N GLY A 148 10.05 25.84 -17.71
CA GLY A 148 11.18 26.62 -17.19
C GLY A 148 12.46 26.37 -17.98
N SER A 149 12.73 25.13 -18.36
CA SER A 149 13.88 24.79 -19.20
C SER A 149 13.73 25.32 -20.63
N ILE A 150 12.52 25.30 -21.20
CA ILE A 150 12.23 25.89 -22.52
C ILE A 150 12.41 27.42 -22.49
N VAL A 151 11.85 28.11 -21.49
CA VAL A 151 11.97 29.58 -21.36
C VAL A 151 13.42 29.98 -21.10
N SER A 152 14.14 29.26 -20.22
CA SER A 152 15.56 29.49 -19.99
C SER A 152 16.39 29.29 -21.26
N SER A 153 16.11 28.24 -22.03
CA SER A 153 16.75 27.99 -23.33
C SER A 153 16.47 29.13 -24.32
N TYR A 154 15.23 29.61 -24.39
CA TYR A 154 14.84 30.73 -25.26
C TYR A 154 15.52 32.05 -24.87
N ILE A 155 15.60 32.36 -23.57
CA ILE A 155 16.29 33.55 -23.06
C ILE A 155 17.79 33.45 -23.36
N LEU A 156 18.40 32.28 -23.17
CA LEU A 156 19.82 32.06 -23.48
C LEU A 156 20.10 32.16 -24.98
N ASP A 157 19.23 31.68 -25.87
CA ASP A 157 19.42 31.84 -27.33
C ASP A 157 19.26 33.30 -27.78
N LYS A 158 18.34 34.06 -27.19
CA LYS A 158 18.14 35.49 -27.51
C LYS A 158 19.20 36.42 -26.90
N PHE A 159 19.55 36.26 -25.63
CA PHE A 159 20.49 37.15 -24.92
C PHE A 159 21.94 36.65 -24.96
N GLY A 160 22.17 35.33 -25.01
CA GLY A 160 23.50 34.76 -25.16
C GLY A 160 24.15 35.11 -26.50
N ARG A 161 23.35 35.20 -27.58
CA ARG A 161 23.83 35.72 -28.88
C ARG A 161 24.12 37.22 -28.90
N VAL A 162 23.48 38.01 -28.03
CA VAL A 162 23.69 39.47 -27.98
C VAL A 162 25.00 39.82 -27.25
N LYS A 163 25.37 39.05 -26.22
CA LYS A 163 26.66 39.25 -25.54
C LYS A 163 27.85 38.86 -26.41
N THR A 164 27.76 37.80 -27.21
CA THR A 164 28.85 37.40 -28.12
C THR A 164 29.06 38.34 -29.30
N MET A 165 28.06 39.17 -29.66
CA MET A 165 28.21 40.24 -30.66
C MET A 165 28.69 41.58 -30.08
N GLY A 166 28.57 41.79 -28.76
CA GLY A 166 29.03 43.01 -28.08
C GLY A 166 30.53 43.00 -27.72
N GLU A 167 31.12 41.82 -27.49
CA GLU A 167 32.54 41.71 -27.12
C GLU A 167 33.50 41.74 -28.32
N GLN A 168 33.03 41.49 -29.55
CA GLN A 168 33.89 41.57 -30.74
C GLN A 168 34.18 43.00 -31.23
N GLN A 169 33.50 44.03 -30.70
CA GLN A 169 33.82 45.42 -31.04
C GLN A 169 34.78 46.11 -30.07
N VAL A 170 35.08 45.54 -28.91
CA VAL A 170 35.99 46.16 -27.92
C VAL A 170 37.42 45.65 -28.04
N SER A 171 37.67 44.54 -28.74
CA SER A 171 39.02 43.97 -28.96
C SER A 171 39.67 44.35 -30.30
N LEU A 172 39.12 45.33 -31.04
CA LEU A 172 39.68 45.83 -32.31
C LEU A 172 40.20 47.28 -32.23
N SER A 173 40.32 47.83 -31.03
CA SER A 173 40.85 49.18 -30.79
C SER A 173 41.78 49.27 -29.58
N GLU A 174 42.69 48.30 -29.44
CA GLU A 174 43.95 48.44 -28.67
C GLU A 174 45.12 47.96 -29.53
#